data_AF-A0A0G4EY44-F1
#
_entry.id   AF-A0A0G4EY44-F1
#
_cell.length_a   1.000
_cell.length_b   1.000
_cell.length_c   1.000
_cell.angle_alpha   90.00
_cell.angle_beta   90.00
_cell.angle_gamma   90.00
#
_symmetry.space_group_name_H-M   'P 1'
#
loop_
_entity.id
_entity.type
_entity.pdbx_description
1 polymer ?
#
loop_
_entity_poly.entity_id
_entity_poly.type
_entity_poly.pdbx_seq_one_letter_code
_entity_poly.pdbx_strand_id
1 'polypeptide(L)'
;MTSAAGSGRLRVGDVRWCGVSEGKIRRARPVFNEEVIRYLYDWMTERHLIFKRKNAGEPAPWTTDPVLLQWRFCNVRRELDRESRALIERIVKNPDLCYRAKVLNCIWFRLFNKQETFEILGPLKLEDFAALHAVPRVFQHYKERFEEYRRSHPSYQFFTNAFHTRGLLAQWKQPPQLNGGEVASDNERMLYMIDHIYSSGLLAKIAVTADPSYVKPGLTQSDVFNTLCTIRGIGSFLAYQMFVDFTYIAEFPFSENEFTVSCPGCKAGLSKLFDDRAGMSDEELLFWLRDSLEAAFNSRNLPFNQHELFDDLPEDCARLNVMCLENAMCELSKYTRVRQDAGTPRVRYEASTAPLPGATTVWNTGKGSVKTASSGAKKRTAAVQPTLDRYLVKKTAVGVGEGAG
;
A
#
# COMPACT_ATOMS: atom_id res chain seq x y z
N MET A 1 -6.15 10.91 -18.20
CA MET A 1 -6.68 11.66 -17.05
C MET A 1 -6.14 11.00 -15.79
N THR A 2 -5.32 11.70 -15.02
CA THR A 2 -4.84 11.22 -13.71
C THR A 2 -6.01 11.14 -12.74
N SER A 3 -6.08 10.05 -11.97
CA SER A 3 -6.92 10.02 -10.77
C SER A 3 -6.47 11.12 -9.83
N ALA A 4 -7.37 11.82 -9.15
CA ALA A 4 -6.98 12.76 -8.11
C ALA A 4 -6.54 12.06 -6.80
N ALA A 5 -6.56 10.73 -6.74
CA ALA A 5 -5.80 9.97 -5.75
C ALA A 5 -4.31 10.07 -6.06
N GLY A 6 -3.52 10.21 -5.01
CA GLY A 6 -2.14 10.61 -5.05
C GLY A 6 -1.92 12.11 -5.32
N SER A 7 -2.87 12.81 -5.96
CA SER A 7 -2.80 14.27 -6.09
C SER A 7 -3.14 14.94 -4.76
N GLY A 8 -2.40 15.97 -4.39
CA GLY A 8 -2.73 16.91 -3.32
C GLY A 8 -3.82 17.91 -3.72
N ARG A 9 -4.53 17.69 -4.83
CA ARG A 9 -5.71 18.48 -5.22
C ARG A 9 -6.92 17.98 -4.44
N LEU A 10 -7.65 18.92 -3.86
CA LEU A 10 -8.96 18.65 -3.27
C LEU A 10 -9.99 18.37 -4.36
N ARG A 11 -10.93 17.47 -4.07
CA ARG A 11 -12.13 17.23 -4.87
C ARG A 11 -13.31 18.04 -4.33
N VAL A 12 -14.35 18.15 -5.16
CA VAL A 12 -15.57 18.91 -4.86
C VAL A 12 -16.30 18.44 -3.59
N GLY A 13 -16.17 17.17 -3.20
CA GLY A 13 -16.75 16.64 -1.96
C GLY A 13 -15.85 16.78 -0.72
N ASP A 14 -14.57 17.14 -0.85
CA ASP A 14 -13.65 17.07 0.29
C ASP A 14 -13.99 18.07 1.39
N VAL A 15 -14.47 17.56 2.53
CA VAL A 15 -14.45 18.29 3.80
C VAL A 15 -13.02 18.31 4.30
N ARG A 16 -12.43 19.49 4.46
CA ARG A 16 -11.10 19.65 5.05
C ARG A 16 -11.08 19.22 6.51
N TRP A 17 -9.98 18.61 6.95
CA TRP A 17 -9.83 18.10 8.32
C TRP A 17 -11.00 17.19 8.75
N CYS A 18 -11.49 16.33 7.85
CA CYS A 18 -12.67 15.49 8.10
C CYS A 18 -12.43 14.57 9.31
N GLY A 19 -13.23 14.76 10.37
CA GLY A 19 -13.16 13.98 11.60
C GLY A 19 -12.11 14.43 12.63
N VAL A 20 -11.40 15.55 12.42
CA VAL A 20 -10.34 16.04 13.34
C VAL A 20 -10.45 17.54 13.63
N SER A 21 -9.80 18.02 14.70
CA SER A 21 -9.85 19.45 15.07
C SER A 21 -8.66 20.24 14.52
N GLU A 22 -8.86 21.00 13.42
CA GLU A 22 -7.86 21.92 12.86
C GLU A 22 -7.28 22.86 13.95
N GLY A 23 -8.15 23.44 14.78
CA GLY A 23 -7.74 24.36 15.84
C GLY A 23 -6.82 23.70 16.88
N LYS A 24 -7.00 22.41 17.17
CA LYS A 24 -6.11 21.64 18.06
C LYS A 24 -4.79 21.33 17.37
N ILE A 25 -4.83 20.85 16.13
CA ILE A 25 -3.65 20.57 15.28
C ILE A 25 -2.74 21.80 15.21
N ARG A 26 -3.28 22.99 14.90
CA ARG A 26 -2.48 24.23 14.79
C ARG A 26 -1.83 24.69 16.10
N ARG A 27 -2.48 24.44 17.25
CA ARG A 27 -1.98 24.86 18.57
C ARG A 27 -1.03 23.85 19.22
N ALA A 28 -1.19 22.56 18.93
CA ALA A 28 -0.41 21.50 19.54
C ALA A 28 1.09 21.59 19.19
N ARG A 29 1.93 21.15 20.13
CA ARG A 29 3.40 21.11 20.00
C ARG A 29 3.89 19.75 20.48
N PRO A 30 3.65 18.67 19.71
CA PRO A 30 4.09 17.34 20.09
C PRO A 30 5.62 17.24 20.08
N VAL A 31 6.18 16.34 20.88
CA VAL A 31 7.61 16.07 21.00
C VAL A 31 7.93 14.75 20.31
N PHE A 32 8.83 14.80 19.33
CA PHE A 32 9.30 13.61 18.63
C PHE A 32 10.28 12.82 19.47
N ASN A 33 10.23 11.50 19.29
CA ASN A 33 11.34 10.64 19.65
C ASN A 33 12.48 10.81 18.62
N GLU A 34 13.62 11.33 19.05
CA GLU A 34 14.75 11.73 18.18
C GLU A 34 15.43 10.57 17.45
N GLU A 35 15.32 9.33 17.96
CA GLU A 35 15.78 8.13 17.26
C GLU A 35 14.77 7.73 16.18
N VAL A 36 13.49 7.63 16.55
CA VAL A 36 12.45 7.09 15.66
C VAL A 36 12.10 8.04 14.51
N ILE A 37 12.22 9.36 14.67
CA ILE A 37 12.08 10.29 13.54
C ILE A 37 13.18 10.10 12.48
N ARG A 38 14.40 9.71 12.89
CA ARG A 38 15.49 9.36 11.95
C ARG A 38 15.16 8.07 11.20
N TYR A 39 14.63 7.05 11.89
CA TYR A 39 14.13 5.84 11.23
C TYR A 39 12.97 6.10 10.24
N LEU A 40 12.10 7.08 10.50
CA LEU A 40 11.07 7.50 9.55
C LEU A 40 11.68 8.15 8.30
N TYR A 41 12.67 9.04 8.48
CA TYR A 41 13.40 9.66 7.37
C TYR A 41 14.13 8.61 6.52
N ASP A 42 14.94 7.74 7.15
CA ASP A 42 15.71 6.68 6.49
C ASP A 42 14.79 5.76 5.69
N TRP A 43 13.71 5.27 6.31
CA TRP A 43 12.75 4.41 5.65
C TRP A 43 12.07 5.12 4.47
N MET A 44 11.57 6.34 4.67
CA MET A 44 10.76 7.03 3.67
C MET A 44 11.58 7.41 2.43
N THR A 45 12.77 7.98 2.64
CA THR A 45 13.66 8.38 1.56
C THR A 45 14.16 7.16 0.78
N GLU A 46 14.81 6.21 1.46
CA GLU A 46 15.44 5.07 0.79
C GLU A 46 14.39 4.11 0.19
N ARG A 47 13.20 3.98 0.79
CA ARG A 47 12.14 3.14 0.19
C ARG A 47 11.60 3.71 -1.11
N HIS A 48 11.52 5.03 -1.27
CA HIS A 48 11.13 5.64 -2.56
C HIS A 48 12.31 5.66 -3.56
N LEU A 49 13.55 5.84 -3.10
CA LEU A 49 14.73 5.68 -3.96
C LEU A 49 14.84 4.25 -4.53
N ILE A 50 14.56 3.20 -3.74
CA ILE A 50 14.46 1.82 -4.23
C ILE A 50 13.41 1.70 -5.36
N PHE A 51 12.30 2.43 -5.29
CA PHE A 51 11.30 2.44 -6.36
C PHE A 51 11.84 3.13 -7.62
N LYS A 52 12.46 4.32 -7.48
CA LYS A 52 13.08 5.05 -8.60
C LYS A 52 14.16 4.21 -9.31
N ARG A 53 15.13 3.65 -8.56
CA ARG A 53 16.21 2.81 -9.09
C ARG A 53 15.68 1.57 -9.83
N LYS A 54 14.65 0.90 -9.29
CA LYS A 54 13.95 -0.21 -9.97
C LYS A 54 13.29 0.22 -11.27
N ASN A 55 12.59 1.35 -11.26
CA ASN A 55 11.86 1.85 -12.43
C ASN A 55 12.82 2.37 -13.53
N ALA A 56 14.01 2.83 -13.15
CA ALA A 56 15.11 3.15 -14.07
C ALA A 56 15.84 1.92 -14.65
N GLY A 57 15.51 0.71 -14.20
CA GLY A 57 16.14 -0.53 -14.67
C GLY A 57 17.55 -0.79 -14.10
N GLU A 58 17.92 -0.14 -12.99
CA GLU A 58 19.23 -0.34 -12.35
C GLU A 58 19.39 -1.80 -11.85
N PRO A 59 20.63 -2.35 -11.88
CA PRO A 59 20.90 -3.68 -11.33
C PRO A 59 20.74 -3.71 -9.81
N ALA A 60 20.32 -4.86 -9.28
CA ALA A 60 20.28 -5.10 -7.84
C ALA A 60 21.70 -5.28 -7.25
N PRO A 61 21.93 -4.94 -5.96
CA PRO A 61 20.95 -4.47 -4.97
C PRO A 61 20.64 -2.97 -5.09
N TRP A 62 19.35 -2.63 -5.01
CA TRP A 62 18.88 -1.23 -5.10
C TRP A 62 19.00 -0.43 -3.80
N THR A 63 19.66 -0.97 -2.77
CA THR A 63 19.85 -0.31 -1.47
C THR A 63 20.97 -0.99 -0.69
N THR A 64 21.60 -0.26 0.23
CA THR A 64 22.54 -0.80 1.24
C THR A 64 21.89 -0.97 2.61
N ASP A 65 20.62 -0.57 2.80
CA ASP A 65 19.89 -0.75 4.06
C ASP A 65 19.59 -2.25 4.29
N PRO A 66 20.13 -2.88 5.36
CA PRO A 66 19.96 -4.31 5.59
C PRO A 66 18.52 -4.70 5.94
N VAL A 67 17.73 -3.77 6.50
CA VAL A 67 16.32 -3.98 6.83
C VAL A 67 15.49 -4.00 5.55
N LEU A 68 15.72 -3.06 4.64
CA LEU A 68 15.03 -2.96 3.34
C LEU A 68 15.48 -4.04 2.34
N LEU A 69 16.70 -4.59 2.48
CA LEU A 69 17.14 -5.78 1.74
C LEU A 69 16.44 -7.07 2.20
N GLN A 70 16.20 -7.22 3.51
CA GLN A 70 15.71 -8.48 4.08
C GLN A 70 14.18 -8.59 4.14
N TRP A 71 13.47 -7.49 4.42
CA TRP A 71 12.04 -7.51 4.77
C TRP A 71 11.18 -6.75 3.76
N ARG A 72 9.96 -7.24 3.51
CA ARG A 72 9.03 -6.57 2.56
C ARG A 72 8.35 -5.37 3.22
N PHE A 73 8.47 -4.21 2.58
CA PHE A 73 7.78 -2.97 2.92
C PHE A 73 6.97 -2.47 1.71
N CYS A 74 5.78 -1.92 1.99
CA CYS A 74 5.03 -1.14 1.01
C CYS A 74 5.86 0.06 0.50
N ASN A 75 5.49 0.62 -0.64
CA ASN A 75 6.01 1.93 -1.04
C ASN A 75 5.48 3.01 -0.09
N VAL A 76 6.12 4.18 -0.06
CA VAL A 76 5.60 5.36 0.67
C VAL A 76 4.20 5.72 0.18
N ARG A 77 4.00 5.58 -1.13
CA ARG A 77 2.78 5.90 -1.88
C ARG A 77 2.06 4.62 -2.29
N ARG A 78 0.82 4.43 -1.82
CA ARG A 78 0.08 3.16 -1.93
C ARG A 78 -0.31 2.81 -3.35
N GLU A 79 -0.51 3.80 -4.22
CA GLU A 79 -0.75 3.65 -5.66
C GLU A 79 0.38 2.92 -6.39
N LEU A 80 1.60 2.94 -5.84
CA LEU A 80 2.78 2.26 -6.41
C LEU A 80 2.87 0.78 -5.99
N ASP A 81 2.07 0.33 -5.02
CA ASP A 81 2.06 -1.06 -4.58
C ASP A 81 1.42 -1.98 -5.62
N ARG A 82 1.96 -3.21 -5.73
CA ARG A 82 1.58 -4.22 -6.72
C ARG A 82 0.06 -4.42 -6.86
N GLU A 83 -0.64 -4.55 -5.74
CA GLU A 83 -2.08 -4.84 -5.73
C GLU A 83 -2.93 -3.57 -5.97
N SER A 84 -2.46 -2.39 -5.55
CA SER A 84 -3.12 -1.11 -5.87
C SER A 84 -3.00 -0.79 -7.36
N ARG A 85 -1.80 -0.94 -7.94
CA ARG A 85 -1.60 -0.87 -9.41
C ARG A 85 -2.51 -1.84 -10.14
N ALA A 86 -2.65 -3.07 -9.63
CA ALA A 86 -3.50 -4.06 -10.25
C ALA A 86 -4.98 -3.67 -10.29
N LEU A 87 -5.50 -3.10 -9.19
CA LEU A 87 -6.85 -2.52 -9.10
C LEU A 87 -7.00 -1.30 -10.02
N ILE A 88 -6.01 -0.40 -10.06
CA ILE A 88 -6.05 0.81 -10.90
C ILE A 88 -6.14 0.44 -12.39
N GLU A 89 -5.29 -0.47 -12.87
CA GLU A 89 -5.30 -0.87 -14.29
C GLU A 89 -6.55 -1.71 -14.66
N ARG A 90 -6.95 -2.68 -13.83
CA ARG A 90 -8.01 -3.65 -14.19
C ARG A 90 -9.44 -3.20 -13.87
N ILE A 91 -9.61 -2.22 -12.99
CA ILE A 91 -10.93 -1.74 -12.53
C ILE A 91 -11.11 -0.25 -12.81
N VAL A 92 -10.25 0.60 -12.26
CA VAL A 92 -10.43 2.07 -12.29
C VAL A 92 -10.36 2.62 -13.72
N LYS A 93 -9.37 2.16 -14.49
CA LYS A 93 -9.13 2.54 -15.89
C LYS A 93 -9.94 1.71 -16.90
N ASN A 94 -10.73 0.74 -16.44
CA ASN A 94 -11.49 -0.13 -17.32
C ASN A 94 -12.68 0.65 -17.93
N PRO A 95 -12.74 0.84 -19.27
CA PRO A 95 -13.81 1.60 -19.92
C PRO A 95 -15.16 0.87 -19.93
N ASP A 96 -15.16 -0.46 -19.81
CA ASP A 96 -16.38 -1.29 -19.82
C ASP A 96 -17.11 -1.24 -18.47
N LEU A 97 -16.47 -0.69 -17.42
CA LEU A 97 -17.05 -0.52 -16.09
C LEU A 97 -17.53 0.92 -15.90
N CYS A 98 -18.85 1.11 -15.82
CA CYS A 98 -19.42 2.37 -15.33
C CYS A 98 -19.01 2.66 -13.87
N TYR A 99 -19.14 3.90 -13.43
CA TYR A 99 -18.77 4.34 -12.07
C TYR A 99 -19.27 3.39 -10.95
N ARG A 100 -20.55 2.98 -11.00
CA ARG A 100 -21.14 2.05 -10.04
C ARG A 100 -20.51 0.65 -10.06
N ALA A 101 -20.11 0.18 -11.24
CA ALA A 101 -19.39 -1.09 -11.39
C ALA A 101 -17.95 -0.98 -10.86
N LYS A 102 -17.26 0.15 -11.08
CA LYS A 102 -15.90 0.38 -10.54
C LYS A 102 -15.89 0.29 -9.01
N VAL A 103 -16.80 0.98 -8.33
CA VAL A 103 -16.87 0.95 -6.84
C VAL A 103 -17.16 -0.45 -6.32
N LEU A 104 -18.12 -1.17 -6.91
CA LEU A 104 -18.43 -2.55 -6.52
C LEU A 104 -17.22 -3.48 -6.75
N ASN A 105 -16.47 -3.27 -7.83
CA ASN A 105 -15.26 -4.04 -8.11
C ASN A 105 -14.07 -3.70 -7.21
N CYS A 106 -13.94 -2.46 -6.75
CA CYS A 106 -12.95 -2.11 -5.72
C CYS A 106 -13.22 -2.88 -4.42
N ILE A 107 -14.48 -2.95 -3.98
CA ILE A 107 -14.90 -3.81 -2.85
C ILE A 107 -14.51 -5.27 -3.13
N TRP A 108 -14.97 -5.82 -4.26
CA TRP A 108 -14.73 -7.21 -4.67
C TRP A 108 -13.24 -7.58 -4.69
N PHE A 109 -12.40 -6.77 -5.30
CA PHE A 109 -10.95 -6.95 -5.33
C PHE A 109 -10.37 -6.97 -3.92
N ARG A 110 -10.79 -6.04 -3.05
CA ARG A 110 -10.22 -5.88 -1.71
C ARG A 110 -10.66 -6.98 -0.72
N LEU A 111 -11.69 -7.77 -1.03
CA LEU A 111 -12.04 -8.98 -0.27
C LEU A 111 -10.97 -10.08 -0.38
N PHE A 112 -10.29 -10.20 -1.53
CA PHE A 112 -9.19 -11.15 -1.73
C PHE A 112 -7.82 -10.50 -1.54
N ASN A 113 -7.71 -9.24 -1.97
CA ASN A 113 -6.48 -8.45 -2.04
C ASN A 113 -5.36 -9.18 -2.79
N LYS A 114 -5.69 -9.70 -3.99
CA LYS A 114 -4.80 -10.56 -4.77
C LYS A 114 -5.14 -10.51 -6.25
N GLN A 115 -4.28 -9.92 -7.08
CA GLN A 115 -4.55 -9.75 -8.51
C GLN A 115 -4.71 -11.07 -9.25
N GLU A 116 -3.96 -12.11 -8.88
CA GLU A 116 -4.07 -13.41 -9.55
C GLU A 116 -5.46 -14.03 -9.31
N THR A 117 -6.07 -13.75 -8.15
CA THR A 117 -7.46 -14.16 -7.86
C THR A 117 -8.45 -13.32 -8.65
N PHE A 118 -8.20 -12.02 -8.80
CA PHE A 118 -9.03 -11.17 -9.64
C PHE A 118 -8.93 -11.53 -11.14
N GLU A 119 -7.78 -12.01 -11.62
CA GLU A 119 -7.61 -12.50 -13.00
C GLU A 119 -8.41 -13.79 -13.25
N ILE A 120 -8.42 -14.71 -12.28
CA ILE A 120 -9.22 -15.95 -12.34
C ILE A 120 -10.72 -15.65 -12.40
N LEU A 121 -11.18 -14.63 -11.67
CA LEU A 121 -12.61 -14.34 -11.47
C LEU A 121 -13.16 -13.29 -12.44
N GLY A 122 -12.34 -12.34 -12.87
CA GLY A 122 -12.76 -11.18 -13.65
C GLY A 122 -13.52 -10.11 -12.84
N PRO A 123 -13.79 -8.95 -13.48
CA PRO A 123 -14.61 -7.90 -12.90
C PRO A 123 -16.10 -8.26 -12.91
N LEU A 124 -16.78 -7.97 -11.81
CA LEU A 124 -18.23 -8.03 -11.68
C LEU A 124 -18.90 -7.03 -12.63
N LYS A 125 -19.89 -7.48 -13.40
CA LYS A 125 -20.72 -6.59 -14.20
C LYS A 125 -22.08 -6.37 -13.53
N LEU A 126 -22.69 -5.20 -13.72
CA LEU A 126 -24.00 -4.92 -13.12
C LEU A 126 -25.12 -5.81 -13.71
N GLU A 127 -24.95 -6.28 -14.96
CA GLU A 127 -25.85 -7.27 -15.60
C GLU A 127 -25.88 -8.63 -14.88
N ASP A 128 -24.79 -9.00 -14.19
CA ASP A 128 -24.69 -10.25 -13.42
C ASP A 128 -25.67 -10.27 -12.22
N PHE A 129 -26.06 -9.09 -11.73
CA PHE A 129 -26.98 -8.88 -10.60
C PHE A 129 -28.43 -8.60 -11.04
N ALA A 130 -28.72 -8.55 -12.34
CA ALA A 130 -30.09 -8.35 -12.81
C ALA A 130 -30.96 -9.55 -12.38
N ALA A 131 -32.03 -9.27 -11.62
CA ALA A 131 -32.87 -10.26 -10.93
C ALA A 131 -33.81 -11.06 -11.85
N LEU A 132 -33.34 -11.46 -13.04
CA LEU A 132 -34.07 -12.31 -13.99
C LEU A 132 -34.25 -13.76 -13.50
N HIS A 133 -33.57 -14.16 -12.42
CA HIS A 133 -33.63 -15.50 -11.84
C HIS A 133 -33.66 -15.43 -10.31
N ALA A 134 -34.29 -16.41 -9.66
CA ALA A 134 -34.40 -16.51 -8.19
C ALA A 134 -33.04 -16.67 -7.46
N VAL A 135 -31.99 -17.02 -8.20
CA VAL A 135 -30.59 -16.88 -7.78
C VAL A 135 -29.92 -15.92 -8.80
N PRO A 136 -29.33 -14.80 -8.37
CA PRO A 136 -28.64 -13.88 -9.26
C PRO A 136 -27.55 -14.56 -10.09
N ARG A 137 -27.41 -14.20 -11.37
CA ARG A 137 -26.47 -14.85 -12.31
C ARG A 137 -25.01 -14.75 -11.83
N VAL A 138 -24.67 -13.69 -11.09
CA VAL A 138 -23.38 -13.51 -10.41
C VAL A 138 -23.04 -14.68 -9.49
N PHE A 139 -24.02 -15.34 -8.86
CA PHE A 139 -23.72 -16.48 -8.00
C PHE A 139 -23.29 -17.68 -8.84
N GLN A 140 -24.01 -17.98 -9.92
CA GLN A 140 -23.68 -19.10 -10.80
C GLN A 140 -22.34 -18.89 -11.54
N HIS A 141 -22.18 -17.78 -12.27
CA HIS A 141 -21.02 -17.54 -13.12
C HIS A 141 -19.70 -17.56 -12.33
N TYR A 142 -19.65 -16.89 -11.18
CA TYR A 142 -18.42 -16.77 -10.41
C TYR A 142 -18.18 -18.01 -9.52
N LYS A 143 -19.23 -18.72 -9.08
CA LYS A 143 -19.08 -20.01 -8.39
C LYS A 143 -18.48 -21.06 -9.32
N GLU A 144 -18.97 -21.17 -10.56
CA GLU A 144 -18.43 -22.11 -11.56
C GLU A 144 -16.92 -21.87 -11.78
N ARG A 145 -16.50 -20.60 -11.94
CA ARG A 145 -15.08 -20.22 -12.06
C ARG A 145 -14.25 -20.57 -10.82
N PHE A 146 -14.77 -20.34 -9.61
CA PHE A 146 -14.10 -20.74 -8.36
C PHE A 146 -13.89 -22.26 -8.29
N GLU A 147 -14.91 -23.04 -8.62
CA GLU A 147 -14.84 -24.50 -8.55
C GLU A 147 -13.95 -25.09 -9.63
N GLU A 148 -14.04 -24.60 -10.88
CA GLU A 148 -13.19 -25.04 -11.98
C GLU A 148 -11.71 -24.77 -11.70
N TYR A 149 -11.38 -23.57 -11.22
CA TYR A 149 -10.01 -23.25 -10.87
C TYR A 149 -9.53 -24.06 -9.65
N ARG A 150 -10.39 -24.29 -8.65
CA ARG A 150 -10.06 -25.14 -7.48
C ARG A 150 -9.86 -26.62 -7.87
N ARG A 151 -10.64 -27.13 -8.83
CA ARG A 151 -10.51 -28.51 -9.36
C ARG A 151 -9.18 -28.71 -10.09
N SER A 152 -8.73 -27.72 -10.85
CA SER A 152 -7.45 -27.75 -11.56
C SER A 152 -6.24 -27.37 -10.69
N HIS A 153 -6.43 -26.54 -9.66
CA HIS A 153 -5.37 -26.01 -8.79
C HIS A 153 -5.74 -26.17 -7.30
N PRO A 154 -5.80 -27.40 -6.76
CA PRO A 154 -6.31 -27.66 -5.40
C PRO A 154 -5.47 -27.03 -4.27
N SER A 155 -4.22 -26.66 -4.52
CA SER A 155 -3.34 -25.96 -3.59
C SER A 155 -3.45 -24.43 -3.63
N TYR A 156 -4.23 -23.86 -4.55
CA TYR A 156 -4.30 -22.41 -4.73
C TYR A 156 -5.09 -21.72 -3.61
N GLN A 157 -4.45 -20.76 -2.96
CA GLN A 157 -5.08 -19.89 -1.97
C GLN A 157 -5.65 -18.63 -2.62
N PHE A 158 -6.97 -18.48 -2.59
CA PHE A 158 -7.70 -17.32 -3.15
C PHE A 158 -7.57 -16.05 -2.28
N PHE A 159 -7.26 -16.19 -1.00
CA PHE A 159 -7.13 -15.07 -0.07
C PHE A 159 -5.67 -14.90 0.38
N THR A 160 -5.28 -13.65 0.65
CA THR A 160 -4.03 -13.38 1.37
C THR A 160 -4.24 -13.48 2.89
N ASN A 161 -3.21 -13.90 3.62
CA ASN A 161 -3.26 -14.04 5.08
C ASN A 161 -3.59 -12.75 5.86
N ALA A 162 -3.43 -11.58 5.24
CA ALA A 162 -3.80 -10.29 5.84
C ALA A 162 -5.31 -10.00 5.73
N PHE A 163 -6.01 -10.60 4.78
CA PHE A 163 -7.43 -10.34 4.47
C PHE A 163 -8.34 -11.55 4.77
N HIS A 164 -7.78 -12.76 4.91
CA HIS A 164 -8.44 -13.95 5.50
C HIS A 164 -8.64 -13.76 7.03
N THR A 165 -9.31 -12.68 7.41
CA THR A 165 -9.64 -12.44 8.82
C THR A 165 -10.76 -13.40 9.22
N ARG A 166 -10.53 -14.20 10.26
CA ARG A 166 -11.52 -15.16 10.77
C ARG A 166 -12.87 -14.51 11.08
N GLY A 167 -12.86 -13.23 11.46
CA GLY A 167 -14.06 -12.42 11.67
C GLY A 167 -14.91 -12.26 10.41
N LEU A 168 -14.34 -11.77 9.31
CA LEU A 168 -15.04 -11.57 8.04
C LEU A 168 -15.74 -12.85 7.56
N LEU A 169 -14.99 -13.96 7.56
CA LEU A 169 -15.45 -15.23 7.01
C LEU A 169 -16.42 -15.98 7.91
N ALA A 170 -16.28 -15.88 9.24
CA ALA A 170 -17.25 -16.41 10.18
C ALA A 170 -18.59 -15.65 10.10
N GLN A 171 -18.54 -14.33 9.92
CA GLN A 171 -19.73 -13.51 9.79
C GLN A 171 -20.55 -13.83 8.52
N TRP A 172 -19.95 -14.38 7.47
CA TRP A 172 -20.67 -14.81 6.26
C TRP A 172 -20.89 -16.32 6.17
N LYS A 173 -20.69 -17.08 7.26
CA LYS A 173 -20.99 -18.52 7.31
C LYS A 173 -22.48 -18.81 7.07
N GLN A 174 -23.35 -17.97 7.64
CA GLN A 174 -24.81 -18.00 7.50
C GLN A 174 -25.29 -16.64 6.96
N PRO A 175 -25.31 -16.45 5.63
CA PRO A 175 -25.78 -15.23 4.99
C PRO A 175 -27.31 -15.12 5.09
N PRO A 176 -27.89 -13.91 5.14
CA PRO A 176 -29.34 -13.72 5.17
C PRO A 176 -30.08 -14.44 4.02
N GLN A 177 -29.46 -14.49 2.83
CA GLN A 177 -30.04 -15.11 1.64
C GLN A 177 -30.29 -16.63 1.76
N LEU A 178 -29.69 -17.32 2.74
CA LEU A 178 -29.87 -18.76 2.95
C LEU A 178 -30.86 -19.12 4.06
N ASN A 179 -31.55 -18.16 4.68
CA ASN A 179 -32.60 -18.40 5.70
C ASN A 179 -32.18 -19.39 6.82
N GLY A 180 -30.93 -19.27 7.30
CA GLY A 180 -30.35 -20.14 8.33
C GLY A 180 -29.45 -21.27 7.80
N GLY A 181 -29.40 -21.49 6.48
CA GLY A 181 -28.45 -22.39 5.84
C GLY A 181 -26.99 -21.90 5.90
N GLU A 182 -26.04 -22.84 5.84
CA GLU A 182 -24.60 -22.53 5.87
C GLU A 182 -23.96 -22.59 4.47
N VAL A 183 -22.96 -21.73 4.25
CA VAL A 183 -22.18 -21.70 3.01
C VAL A 183 -21.01 -22.68 3.06
N ALA A 184 -20.96 -23.56 2.06
CA ALA A 184 -20.01 -24.67 1.97
C ALA A 184 -18.53 -24.25 1.93
N SER A 185 -18.16 -23.16 1.23
CA SER A 185 -16.76 -22.70 1.17
C SER A 185 -16.58 -21.19 1.35
N ASP A 186 -15.42 -20.79 1.88
CA ASP A 186 -15.07 -19.38 2.15
C ASP A 186 -15.18 -18.48 0.90
N ASN A 187 -14.87 -19.00 -0.29
CA ASN A 187 -14.97 -18.26 -1.55
C ASN A 187 -16.42 -17.85 -1.85
N GLU A 188 -17.37 -18.77 -1.68
CA GLU A 188 -18.80 -18.53 -1.92
C GLU A 188 -19.39 -17.50 -0.94
N ARG A 189 -18.83 -17.40 0.27
CA ARG A 189 -19.26 -16.40 1.28
C ARG A 189 -19.07 -14.97 0.77
N MET A 190 -18.04 -14.73 -0.03
CA MET A 190 -17.80 -13.40 -0.63
C MET A 190 -18.81 -13.10 -1.75
N LEU A 191 -19.34 -14.11 -2.44
CA LEU A 191 -20.41 -13.95 -3.42
C LEU A 191 -21.73 -13.54 -2.74
N TYR A 192 -22.09 -14.19 -1.61
CA TYR A 192 -23.24 -13.74 -0.81
C TYR A 192 -23.06 -12.34 -0.22
N MET A 193 -21.84 -11.96 0.16
CA MET A 193 -21.55 -10.62 0.63
C MET A 193 -21.74 -9.58 -0.48
N ILE A 194 -21.18 -9.81 -1.67
CA ILE A 194 -21.23 -8.81 -2.75
C ILE A 194 -22.65 -8.66 -3.32
N ASP A 195 -23.42 -9.76 -3.39
CA ASP A 195 -24.85 -9.75 -3.67
C ASP A 195 -25.65 -8.96 -2.62
N HIS A 196 -25.35 -9.13 -1.32
CA HIS A 196 -26.00 -8.36 -0.26
C HIS A 196 -25.63 -6.87 -0.33
N ILE A 197 -24.38 -6.52 -0.64
CA ILE A 197 -23.93 -5.13 -0.83
C ILE A 197 -24.67 -4.48 -2.01
N TYR A 198 -24.86 -5.22 -3.11
CA TYR A 198 -25.59 -4.74 -4.27
C TYR A 198 -27.09 -4.51 -3.97
N SER A 199 -27.74 -5.48 -3.32
CA SER A 199 -29.19 -5.49 -3.06
C SER A 199 -29.62 -4.60 -1.87
N SER A 200 -28.77 -4.40 -0.86
CA SER A 200 -29.04 -3.56 0.32
C SER A 200 -29.10 -2.04 0.05
N GLY A 201 -28.86 -1.62 -1.20
CA GLY A 201 -28.80 -0.21 -1.59
C GLY A 201 -27.58 0.54 -1.04
N LEU A 202 -26.57 -0.16 -0.51
CA LEU A 202 -25.40 0.46 0.11
C LEU A 202 -24.65 1.41 -0.84
N LEU A 203 -24.52 1.04 -2.11
CA LEU A 203 -23.87 1.88 -3.12
C LEU A 203 -24.55 3.27 -3.21
N ALA A 204 -25.88 3.33 -3.16
CA ALA A 204 -26.61 4.60 -3.17
C ALA A 204 -26.39 5.43 -1.89
N LYS A 205 -26.08 4.80 -0.75
CA LYS A 205 -25.78 5.49 0.52
C LYS A 205 -24.42 6.21 0.48
N ILE A 206 -23.44 5.66 -0.23
CA ILE A 206 -22.09 6.24 -0.39
C ILE A 206 -21.94 7.16 -1.62
N ALA A 207 -23.04 7.82 -2.03
CA ALA A 207 -23.13 8.70 -3.21
C ALA A 207 -22.69 8.09 -4.56
N VAL A 208 -22.73 6.77 -4.71
CA VAL A 208 -22.62 6.12 -6.03
C VAL A 208 -24.01 6.15 -6.69
N THR A 209 -24.35 7.31 -7.23
CA THR A 209 -25.59 7.52 -7.98
C THR A 209 -25.37 7.26 -9.48
N ALA A 210 -26.45 7.35 -10.27
CA ALA A 210 -26.34 7.24 -11.73
C ALA A 210 -25.57 8.42 -12.35
N ASP A 211 -25.57 9.58 -11.69
CA ASP A 211 -24.79 10.75 -12.06
C ASP A 211 -23.48 10.77 -11.23
N PRO A 212 -22.30 10.60 -11.86
CA PRO A 212 -21.01 10.70 -11.19
C PRO A 212 -20.64 12.12 -10.73
N SER A 213 -21.31 13.16 -11.24
CA SER A 213 -21.09 14.55 -10.83
C SER A 213 -21.88 14.95 -9.58
N TYR A 214 -22.92 14.18 -9.22
CA TYR A 214 -23.75 14.46 -8.05
C TYR A 214 -23.06 14.06 -6.74
N VAL A 215 -22.68 15.07 -5.95
CA VAL A 215 -22.31 14.89 -4.55
C VAL A 215 -23.54 15.17 -3.69
N LYS A 216 -23.95 14.18 -2.88
CA LYS A 216 -25.04 14.38 -1.92
C LYS A 216 -24.68 15.50 -0.95
N PRO A 217 -25.46 16.60 -0.84
CA PRO A 217 -25.17 17.69 0.08
C PRO A 217 -25.01 17.19 1.52
N GLY A 218 -23.94 17.63 2.19
CA GLY A 218 -23.61 17.25 3.56
C GLY A 218 -23.03 15.84 3.74
N LEU A 219 -22.81 15.05 2.68
CA LEU A 219 -22.08 13.79 2.78
C LEU A 219 -20.58 14.06 2.93
N THR A 220 -19.94 13.41 3.89
CA THR A 220 -18.51 13.54 4.17
C THR A 220 -17.73 12.24 3.89
N GLN A 221 -16.40 12.33 3.87
CA GLN A 221 -15.51 11.17 3.81
C GLN A 221 -15.75 10.21 4.98
N SER A 222 -16.00 10.76 6.18
CA SER A 222 -16.32 9.99 7.38
C SER A 222 -17.64 9.22 7.21
N ASP A 223 -18.67 9.81 6.59
CA ASP A 223 -19.94 9.12 6.35
C ASP A 223 -19.79 7.94 5.38
N VAL A 224 -18.96 8.07 4.34
CA VAL A 224 -18.66 6.96 3.43
C VAL A 224 -17.96 5.83 4.19
N PHE A 225 -16.93 6.16 4.98
CA PHE A 225 -16.23 5.19 5.82
C PHE A 225 -17.13 4.50 6.85
N ASN A 226 -17.97 5.27 7.55
CA ASN A 226 -18.92 4.76 8.53
C ASN A 226 -19.95 3.84 7.87
N THR A 227 -20.42 4.19 6.65
CA THR A 227 -21.32 3.35 5.86
C THR A 227 -20.66 2.03 5.47
N LEU A 228 -19.39 2.04 5.05
CA LEU A 228 -18.63 0.81 4.76
C LEU A 228 -18.47 -0.07 6.00
N CYS A 229 -18.29 0.51 7.19
CA CYS A 229 -18.25 -0.22 8.46
C CYS A 229 -19.59 -0.87 8.86
N THR A 230 -20.72 -0.51 8.22
CA THR A 230 -22.01 -1.20 8.44
C THR A 230 -22.11 -2.54 7.71
N ILE A 231 -21.21 -2.82 6.75
CA ILE A 231 -21.18 -4.11 6.06
C ILE A 231 -20.74 -5.18 7.07
N ARG A 232 -21.61 -6.16 7.29
CA ARG A 232 -21.35 -7.31 8.18
C ARG A 232 -19.96 -7.90 7.90
N GLY A 233 -19.12 -7.98 8.92
CA GLY A 233 -17.76 -8.53 8.83
C GLY A 233 -16.67 -7.57 8.32
N ILE A 234 -17.01 -6.41 7.74
CA ILE A 234 -16.03 -5.39 7.35
C ILE A 234 -15.68 -4.52 8.56
N GLY A 235 -14.47 -4.70 9.10
CA GLY A 235 -13.92 -3.83 10.15
C GLY A 235 -13.30 -2.55 9.59
N SER A 236 -12.98 -1.60 10.48
CA SER A 236 -12.41 -0.28 10.15
C SER A 236 -11.21 -0.33 9.20
N PHE A 237 -10.25 -1.23 9.41
CA PHE A 237 -9.11 -1.40 8.50
C PHE A 237 -9.57 -1.65 7.05
N LEU A 238 -10.48 -2.59 6.85
CA LEU A 238 -10.93 -2.99 5.52
C LEU A 238 -11.84 -1.94 4.88
N ALA A 239 -12.72 -1.31 5.67
CA ALA A 239 -13.52 -0.17 5.23
C ALA A 239 -12.63 1.01 4.77
N TYR A 240 -11.54 1.30 5.50
CA TYR A 240 -10.63 2.38 5.11
C TYR A 240 -9.82 2.03 3.85
N GLN A 241 -9.33 0.79 3.69
CA GLN A 241 -8.71 0.38 2.43
C GLN A 241 -9.68 0.47 1.23
N MET A 242 -10.96 0.12 1.42
CA MET A 242 -11.99 0.30 0.39
C MET A 242 -12.26 1.78 0.08
N PHE A 243 -12.31 2.66 1.08
CA PHE A 243 -12.42 4.12 0.86
C PHE A 243 -11.25 4.64 0.01
N VAL A 244 -10.01 4.29 0.36
CA VAL A 244 -8.81 4.66 -0.42
C VAL A 244 -8.84 4.08 -1.83
N ASP A 245 -9.42 2.90 -2.04
CA ASP A 245 -9.60 2.37 -3.40
C ASP A 245 -10.57 3.19 -4.25
N PHE A 246 -11.61 3.73 -3.62
CA PHE A 246 -12.59 4.56 -4.32
C PHE A 246 -11.97 5.89 -4.74
N THR A 247 -11.00 6.42 -4.00
CA THR A 247 -10.32 7.65 -4.41
C THR A 247 -9.55 7.45 -5.71
N TYR A 248 -9.07 6.25 -6.08
CA TYR A 248 -8.48 6.06 -7.42
C TYR A 248 -9.49 6.30 -8.56
N ILE A 249 -10.78 6.12 -8.33
CA ILE A 249 -11.83 6.36 -9.32
C ILE A 249 -11.97 7.87 -9.55
N ALA A 250 -11.85 8.33 -10.80
CA ALA A 250 -11.88 9.76 -11.13
C ALA A 250 -13.24 10.40 -10.81
N GLU A 251 -14.30 9.63 -10.96
CA GLU A 251 -15.69 9.98 -10.69
C GLU A 251 -16.04 10.06 -9.19
N PHE A 252 -15.21 9.53 -8.28
CA PHE A 252 -15.51 9.54 -6.85
C PHE A 252 -15.29 10.95 -6.26
N PRO A 253 -16.21 11.48 -5.42
CA PRO A 253 -16.17 12.91 -5.10
C PRO A 253 -15.18 13.32 -4.00
N PHE A 254 -14.48 12.37 -3.37
CA PHE A 254 -13.54 12.62 -2.27
C PHE A 254 -12.11 12.17 -2.61
N SER A 255 -11.11 12.80 -1.99
CA SER A 255 -9.72 12.36 -1.99
C SER A 255 -9.30 11.85 -0.61
N GLU A 256 -8.13 11.20 -0.56
CA GLU A 256 -7.47 10.76 0.66
C GLU A 256 -6.60 11.85 1.31
N ASN A 257 -6.75 13.12 0.89
CA ASN A 257 -5.98 14.26 1.42
C ASN A 257 -6.50 14.83 2.74
N GLU A 258 -7.80 14.66 2.98
CA GLU A 258 -8.53 15.31 4.08
C GLU A 258 -9.31 14.32 4.94
N PHE A 259 -9.02 13.01 4.85
CA PHE A 259 -9.58 11.98 5.72
C PHE A 259 -8.62 10.80 5.86
N THR A 260 -8.48 10.27 7.08
CA THR A 260 -7.66 9.08 7.38
C THR A 260 -8.20 8.34 8.60
N VAL A 261 -7.90 7.05 8.73
CA VAL A 261 -8.28 6.21 9.87
C VAL A 261 -7.07 5.39 10.30
N SER A 262 -6.55 5.65 11.49
CA SER A 262 -5.30 5.03 11.96
C SER A 262 -5.53 3.56 12.28
N CYS A 263 -4.93 2.68 11.49
CA CYS A 263 -5.05 1.24 11.71
C CYS A 263 -4.04 0.77 12.79
N PRO A 264 -4.15 -0.46 13.35
CA PRO A 264 -3.31 -0.88 14.48
C PRO A 264 -1.80 -0.74 14.27
N GLY A 265 -1.32 -0.93 13.03
CA GLY A 265 0.08 -0.68 12.67
C GLY A 265 0.46 0.81 12.70
N CYS A 266 -0.39 1.69 12.17
CA CYS A 266 -0.22 3.13 12.22
C CYS A 266 -0.19 3.65 13.66
N LYS A 267 -1.16 3.25 14.51
CA LYS A 267 -1.19 3.61 15.94
C LYS A 267 0.09 3.20 16.67
N ALA A 268 0.61 2.01 16.37
CA ALA A 268 1.88 1.53 16.92
C ALA A 268 3.11 2.29 16.39
N GLY A 269 3.06 2.83 15.17
CA GLY A 269 4.08 3.71 14.61
C GLY A 269 4.08 5.09 15.26
N LEU A 270 2.91 5.74 15.35
CA LEU A 270 2.73 7.02 16.03
C LEU A 270 3.15 6.95 17.50
N SER A 271 2.87 5.83 18.17
CA SER A 271 3.30 5.61 19.56
C SER A 271 4.80 5.38 19.76
N LYS A 272 5.56 5.17 18.67
CA LYS A 272 7.03 5.14 18.69
C LYS A 272 7.62 6.48 18.23
N LEU A 273 6.92 7.20 17.36
CA LEU A 273 7.40 8.46 16.78
C LEU A 273 7.33 9.65 17.74
N PHE A 274 6.38 9.65 18.66
CA PHE A 274 6.15 10.76 19.59
C PHE A 274 6.34 10.34 21.05
N ASP A 275 7.23 11.04 21.75
CA ASP A 275 7.39 10.94 23.21
C ASP A 275 6.29 11.73 23.94
N ASP A 276 5.84 12.86 23.37
CA ASP A 276 4.60 13.55 23.73
C ASP A 276 3.77 13.85 22.49
N ARG A 277 2.46 13.58 22.58
CA ARG A 277 1.47 13.80 21.53
C ARG A 277 0.73 15.15 21.67
N ALA A 278 1.02 15.93 22.71
CA ALA A 278 0.33 17.19 23.05
C ALA A 278 -1.21 17.03 23.06
N GLY A 279 -1.68 15.88 23.57
CA GLY A 279 -3.09 15.53 23.67
C GLY A 279 -3.82 15.22 22.34
N MET A 280 -3.13 15.18 21.20
CA MET A 280 -3.74 14.87 19.89
C MET A 280 -4.13 13.39 19.75
N SER A 281 -5.19 13.12 18.96
CA SER A 281 -5.53 11.76 18.50
C SER A 281 -4.51 11.25 17.48
N ASP A 282 -4.58 9.95 17.16
CA ASP A 282 -3.73 9.36 16.12
C ASP A 282 -3.95 10.05 14.75
N GLU A 283 -5.22 10.30 14.40
CA GLU A 283 -5.60 11.00 13.16
C GLU A 283 -5.13 12.46 13.18
N GLU A 284 -5.28 13.18 14.29
CA GLU A 284 -4.78 14.56 14.43
C GLU A 284 -3.26 14.65 14.26
N LEU A 285 -2.51 13.65 14.75
CA LEU A 285 -1.06 13.56 14.52
C LEU A 285 -0.71 13.37 13.04
N LEU A 286 -1.50 12.59 12.28
CA LEU A 286 -1.28 12.42 10.84
C LEU A 286 -1.52 13.71 10.06
N PHE A 287 -2.55 14.49 10.40
CA PHE A 287 -2.76 15.82 9.83
C PHE A 287 -1.66 16.81 10.24
N TRP A 288 -1.21 16.75 11.50
CA TRP A 288 -0.10 17.58 11.97
C TRP A 288 1.19 17.27 11.20
N LEU A 289 1.50 15.98 10.99
CA LEU A 289 2.65 15.52 10.21
C LEU A 289 2.60 15.97 8.74
N ARG A 290 1.41 15.95 8.10
CA ARG A 290 1.23 16.45 6.71
C ARG A 290 1.75 17.88 6.56
N ASP A 291 1.50 18.70 7.55
CA ASP A 291 1.79 20.14 7.51
C ASP A 291 3.17 20.50 8.14
N SER A 292 3.86 19.55 8.80
CA SER A 292 5.08 19.82 9.59
C SER A 292 6.31 18.94 9.30
N LEU A 293 6.14 17.75 8.72
CA LEU A 293 7.19 16.70 8.68
C LEU A 293 8.48 17.16 7.97
N GLU A 294 8.34 17.88 6.86
CA GLU A 294 9.47 18.42 6.10
C GLU A 294 10.31 19.40 6.93
N ALA A 295 9.67 20.31 7.66
CA ALA A 295 10.35 21.21 8.59
C ALA A 295 11.00 20.45 9.76
N ALA A 296 10.35 19.39 10.26
CA ALA A 296 10.85 18.57 11.35
C ALA A 296 12.09 17.73 10.98
N PHE A 297 12.21 17.28 9.73
CA PHE A 297 13.42 16.65 9.22
C PHE A 297 14.54 17.67 9.00
N ASN A 298 14.24 18.78 8.30
CA ASN A 298 15.24 19.81 7.99
C ASN A 298 15.81 20.45 9.27
N SER A 299 15.01 20.66 10.32
CA SER A 299 15.50 21.17 11.62
C SER A 299 16.43 20.21 12.37
N ARG A 300 16.58 18.95 11.90
CA ARG A 300 17.44 17.90 12.47
C ARG A 300 18.66 17.59 11.60
N ASN A 301 18.94 18.44 10.60
CA ASN A 301 19.95 18.23 9.56
C ASN A 301 19.70 16.94 8.75
N LEU A 302 18.44 16.63 8.48
CA LEU A 302 18.01 15.56 7.57
C LEU A 302 17.41 16.24 6.33
N PRO A 303 18.19 16.47 5.25
CA PRO A 303 17.72 17.22 4.08
C PRO A 303 16.53 16.52 3.43
N PHE A 304 15.37 17.16 3.48
CA PHE A 304 14.14 16.61 2.94
C PHE A 304 13.37 17.67 2.16
N ASN A 305 13.10 17.38 0.89
CA ASN A 305 12.21 18.14 0.03
C ASN A 305 11.29 17.15 -0.67
N GLN A 306 9.99 17.25 -0.44
CA GLN A 306 9.03 16.31 -1.03
C GLN A 306 9.02 16.39 -2.57
N HIS A 307 9.22 17.57 -3.14
CA HIS A 307 9.25 17.78 -4.59
C HIS A 307 10.50 17.17 -5.25
N GLU A 308 11.62 17.06 -4.53
CA GLU A 308 12.82 16.36 -5.01
C GLU A 308 12.71 14.83 -4.83
N LEU A 309 12.10 14.38 -3.73
CA LEU A 309 11.89 12.95 -3.51
C LEU A 309 10.90 12.36 -4.53
N PHE A 310 9.83 13.10 -4.83
CA PHE A 310 8.74 12.72 -5.73
C PHE A 310 8.78 13.44 -7.09
N ASP A 311 9.98 13.78 -7.57
CA ASP A 311 10.25 14.33 -8.91
C ASP A 311 9.74 13.45 -10.08
N ASP A 312 9.46 12.18 -9.81
CA ASP A 312 8.89 11.19 -10.73
C ASP A 312 7.35 11.30 -10.86
N LEU A 313 6.73 12.19 -10.09
CA LEU A 313 5.29 12.42 -10.07
C LEU A 313 4.91 13.81 -10.61
N PRO A 314 3.66 14.04 -11.03
CA PRO A 314 3.14 15.38 -11.26
C PRO A 314 3.34 16.28 -10.04
N GLU A 315 3.62 17.58 -10.24
CA GLU A 315 3.88 18.55 -9.17
C GLU A 315 2.77 18.59 -8.11
N ASP A 316 1.50 18.47 -8.53
CA ASP A 316 0.37 18.40 -7.62
C ASP A 316 0.29 17.10 -6.82
N CYS A 317 0.95 16.03 -7.27
CA CYS A 317 1.08 14.76 -6.56
C CYS A 317 2.36 14.67 -5.71
N ALA A 318 3.32 15.58 -5.87
CA ALA A 318 4.67 15.52 -5.28
C ALA A 318 4.72 15.90 -3.78
N ARG A 319 3.65 15.58 -3.03
CA ARG A 319 3.53 15.79 -1.57
C ARG A 319 2.88 14.60 -0.88
N LEU A 320 3.22 14.43 0.40
CA LEU A 320 2.60 13.44 1.28
C LEU A 320 1.20 13.89 1.70
N ASN A 321 0.25 12.98 1.60
CA ASN A 321 -1.10 13.16 2.16
C ASN A 321 -1.31 12.31 3.42
N VAL A 322 -2.44 12.48 4.11
CA VAL A 322 -2.71 11.79 5.38
C VAL A 322 -2.82 10.27 5.24
N MET A 323 -3.12 9.76 4.04
CA MET A 323 -3.08 8.32 3.73
C MET A 323 -1.65 7.81 3.52
N CYS A 324 -0.80 8.54 2.78
CA CYS A 324 0.64 8.23 2.69
C CYS A 324 1.27 8.19 4.09
N LEU A 325 0.88 9.09 4.99
CA LEU A 325 1.37 9.12 6.36
C LEU A 325 0.81 7.98 7.23
N GLU A 326 -0.47 7.62 7.11
CA GLU A 326 -1.05 6.45 7.80
C GLU A 326 -0.25 5.17 7.47
N ASN A 327 -0.01 4.97 6.17
CA ASN A 327 0.83 3.89 5.64
C ASN A 327 2.27 3.99 6.16
N ALA A 328 2.91 5.18 6.09
CA ALA A 328 4.27 5.38 6.57
C ALA A 328 4.42 5.04 8.06
N MET A 329 3.42 5.33 8.91
CA MET A 329 3.45 4.95 10.33
C MET A 329 3.31 3.43 10.50
N CYS A 330 2.50 2.76 9.68
CA CYS A 330 2.39 1.30 9.69
C CYS A 330 3.71 0.62 9.31
N GLU A 331 4.44 1.17 8.33
CA GLU A 331 5.76 0.67 7.91
C GLU A 331 6.86 1.04 8.92
N LEU A 332 6.83 2.24 9.51
CA LEU A 332 7.70 2.66 10.62
C LEU A 332 7.62 1.68 11.79
N SER A 333 6.40 1.27 12.20
CA SER A 333 6.22 0.27 13.26
C SER A 333 6.93 -1.06 12.97
N LYS A 334 7.06 -1.46 11.70
CA LYS A 334 7.81 -2.66 11.29
C LYS A 334 9.32 -2.38 11.25
N TYR A 335 9.72 -1.24 10.69
CA TYR A 335 11.11 -0.85 10.49
C TYR A 335 11.83 -0.66 11.83
N THR A 336 11.23 0.11 12.74
CA THR A 336 11.74 0.31 14.11
C THR A 336 11.81 -1.01 14.89
N ARG A 337 10.91 -1.98 14.65
CA ARG A 337 10.97 -3.29 15.31
C ARG A 337 12.22 -4.07 14.94
N VAL A 338 12.68 -3.98 13.69
CA VAL A 338 13.96 -4.59 13.25
C VAL A 338 15.14 -3.81 13.79
N ARG A 339 15.14 -2.47 13.64
CA ARG A 339 16.28 -1.63 14.06
C ARG A 339 16.59 -1.70 15.56
N GLN A 340 15.58 -1.90 16.41
CA GLN A 340 15.72 -2.00 17.87
C GLN A 340 15.80 -3.46 18.37
N ASP A 341 16.01 -4.45 17.49
CA ASP A 341 16.00 -5.90 17.78
C ASP A 341 14.75 -6.43 18.54
N ALA A 342 13.68 -5.64 18.60
CA ALA A 342 12.44 -5.93 19.32
C ALA A 342 11.51 -6.92 18.58
N GLY A 343 12.06 -7.74 17.68
CA GLY A 343 11.38 -8.77 16.92
C GLY A 343 11.45 -8.58 15.40
N THR A 344 10.83 -9.50 14.66
CA THR A 344 10.92 -9.55 13.19
C THR A 344 9.58 -9.28 12.49
N PRO A 345 9.57 -8.58 11.35
CA PRO A 345 8.44 -8.55 10.42
C PRO A 345 8.07 -9.96 9.96
N ARG A 346 6.84 -10.17 9.51
CA ARG A 346 6.36 -11.53 9.16
C ARG A 346 6.76 -12.01 7.76
N VAL A 347 7.25 -11.13 6.89
CA VAL A 347 7.46 -11.45 5.46
C VAL A 347 8.82 -10.94 5.00
N ARG A 348 9.70 -11.89 4.61
CA ARG A 348 10.99 -11.61 3.98
C ARG A 348 10.85 -11.49 2.47
N TYR A 349 11.82 -10.85 1.82
CA TYR A 349 12.06 -11.20 0.41
C TYR A 349 12.51 -12.66 0.33
N GLU A 350 12.08 -13.36 -0.71
CA GLU A 350 12.67 -14.66 -1.01
C GLU A 350 14.12 -14.42 -1.44
N ALA A 351 15.04 -15.26 -0.96
CA ALA A 351 16.43 -15.16 -1.37
C ALA A 351 16.49 -15.40 -2.89
N SER A 352 16.97 -14.40 -3.63
CA SER A 352 17.29 -14.57 -5.04
C SER A 352 18.27 -15.73 -5.19
N THR A 353 17.85 -16.79 -5.89
CA THR A 353 18.74 -17.89 -6.27
C THR A 353 19.69 -17.49 -7.40
N ALA A 354 19.43 -16.37 -8.09
CA ALA A 354 20.43 -15.73 -8.93
C ALA A 354 21.55 -15.17 -8.02
N PRO A 355 22.81 -15.55 -8.25
CA PRO A 355 23.92 -15.12 -7.41
C PRO A 355 24.07 -13.59 -7.44
N LEU A 356 24.49 -13.03 -6.31
CA LEU A 356 24.91 -11.64 -6.23
C LEU A 356 25.99 -11.37 -7.30
N PRO A 357 25.90 -10.31 -8.12
CA PRO A 357 26.96 -9.93 -9.04
C PRO A 357 28.14 -9.36 -8.24
N GLY A 358 28.96 -10.27 -7.69
CA GLY A 358 30.06 -9.95 -6.79
C GLY A 358 31.38 -10.46 -7.32
N ALA A 359 32.26 -9.52 -7.69
CA ALA A 359 33.69 -9.67 -7.94
C ALA A 359 34.15 -10.66 -9.05
N THR A 360 35.05 -10.16 -9.90
CA THR A 360 35.85 -10.93 -10.87
C THR A 360 35.07 -11.76 -11.90
N THR A 361 34.86 -11.16 -13.07
CA THR A 361 35.00 -11.91 -14.32
C THR A 361 35.87 -11.11 -15.27
N VAL A 362 37.09 -11.60 -15.49
CA VAL A 362 37.99 -11.07 -16.52
C VAL A 362 37.34 -11.35 -17.88
N TRP A 363 37.16 -10.31 -18.68
CA TRP A 363 36.69 -10.45 -20.06
C TRP A 363 37.72 -11.25 -20.87
N ASN A 364 37.43 -12.52 -21.15
CA ASN A 364 38.30 -13.34 -21.99
C ASN A 364 37.81 -13.30 -23.46
N THR A 365 38.58 -12.65 -24.31
CA THR A 365 38.25 -12.45 -25.73
C THR A 365 38.61 -13.66 -26.59
N GLY A 366 37.62 -14.52 -26.82
CA GLY A 366 37.47 -15.21 -28.12
C GLY A 366 38.03 -16.64 -28.28
N LYS A 367 37.26 -17.41 -29.06
CA LYS A 367 37.62 -18.57 -29.90
C LYS A 367 38.29 -19.79 -29.23
N GLY A 368 37.59 -20.94 -29.22
CA GLY A 368 38.26 -22.25 -29.11
C GLY A 368 37.39 -23.44 -28.72
N SER A 369 36.92 -24.18 -29.73
CA SER A 369 36.72 -25.66 -29.75
C SER A 369 36.30 -26.45 -28.50
N VAL A 370 35.20 -27.20 -28.64
CA VAL A 370 34.74 -28.31 -27.78
C VAL A 370 35.82 -29.37 -27.54
N LYS A 371 35.95 -29.85 -26.29
CA LYS A 371 36.29 -31.25 -25.95
C LYS A 371 35.86 -31.63 -24.53
N THR A 372 35.81 -32.94 -24.29
CA THR A 372 35.13 -33.65 -23.19
C THR A 372 35.98 -33.89 -21.93
N ALA A 373 35.28 -34.16 -20.80
CA ALA A 373 35.52 -35.26 -19.84
C ALA A 373 35.66 -34.91 -18.33
N SER A 374 34.67 -35.40 -17.57
CA SER A 374 34.75 -36.09 -16.26
C SER A 374 35.70 -35.66 -15.11
N SER A 375 35.07 -35.57 -13.93
CA SER A 375 35.49 -36.10 -12.62
C SER A 375 36.44 -35.30 -11.72
N GLY A 376 36.10 -35.28 -10.42
CA GLY A 376 37.10 -35.58 -9.39
C GLY A 376 37.34 -34.56 -8.26
N ALA A 377 37.02 -35.01 -7.04
CA ALA A 377 37.74 -34.74 -5.78
C ALA A 377 37.43 -33.51 -4.90
N LYS A 378 37.53 -33.79 -3.59
CA LYS A 378 37.25 -32.94 -2.41
C LYS A 378 38.52 -32.23 -1.90
N LYS A 379 38.36 -31.10 -1.21
CA LYS A 379 38.98 -30.68 0.10
C LYS A 379 38.60 -29.20 0.36
N ARG A 380 38.08 -28.77 1.53
CA ARG A 380 38.79 -28.45 2.81
C ARG A 380 40.07 -27.62 2.57
N THR A 381 40.36 -26.47 3.18
CA THR A 381 39.75 -25.65 4.26
C THR A 381 39.43 -24.24 3.70
N ALA A 382 39.29 -23.08 4.39
CA ALA A 382 39.40 -22.67 5.80
C ALA A 382 38.47 -21.47 6.09
N ALA A 383 38.58 -20.85 7.29
CA ALA A 383 37.92 -19.58 7.63
C ALA A 383 38.90 -18.40 7.63
N VAL A 384 38.49 -17.25 7.08
CA VAL A 384 39.16 -15.95 7.23
C VAL A 384 38.08 -14.87 7.33
N GLN A 385 38.08 -14.09 8.43
CA GLN A 385 37.28 -12.87 8.55
C GLN A 385 38.03 -11.68 7.92
N PRO A 386 37.37 -10.84 7.10
CA PRO A 386 37.89 -9.53 6.73
C PRO A 386 37.46 -8.48 7.76
N THR A 387 38.44 -7.77 8.32
CA THR A 387 38.24 -6.55 9.11
C THR A 387 37.78 -5.38 8.23
N LEU A 388 36.90 -4.52 8.75
CA LEU A 388 36.72 -3.17 8.21
C LEU A 388 38.04 -2.39 8.34
N ASP A 389 38.51 -1.77 7.26
CA ASP A 389 38.97 -0.37 7.35
C ASP A 389 39.14 0.33 5.98
N ARG A 390 39.03 1.67 6.02
CA ARG A 390 39.51 2.68 5.04
C ARG A 390 38.87 2.77 3.63
N TYR A 391 38.16 3.88 3.42
CA TYR A 391 38.49 4.84 2.36
C TYR A 391 38.36 6.29 2.86
N LEU A 392 39.51 6.91 3.11
CA LEU A 392 39.78 8.36 3.12
C LEU A 392 40.96 8.58 2.16
N VAL A 393 41.27 9.85 1.80
CA VAL A 393 42.29 10.32 0.82
C VAL A 393 41.67 10.53 -0.59
N LYS A 394 41.79 11.69 -1.27
CA LYS A 394 42.64 12.89 -1.05
C LYS A 394 41.98 14.19 -1.55
N LYS A 395 42.40 15.32 -0.99
CA LYS A 395 42.24 16.67 -1.55
C LYS A 395 43.10 16.86 -2.80
N THR A 396 42.69 17.74 -3.70
CA THR A 396 43.58 18.63 -4.45
C THR A 396 43.24 20.08 -4.10
N ALA A 397 44.27 20.91 -3.96
CA ALA A 397 44.15 22.33 -3.70
C ALA A 397 44.76 23.11 -4.86
N VAL A 398 44.19 24.28 -5.17
CA VAL A 398 44.85 25.35 -5.93
C VAL A 398 44.77 26.60 -5.06
N GLY A 399 45.87 27.33 -4.96
CA GLY A 399 46.09 28.30 -3.88
C GLY A 399 45.74 29.76 -4.23
N VAL A 400 45.40 30.48 -3.15
CA VAL A 400 45.83 31.84 -2.77
C VAL A 400 46.33 32.78 -3.89
N GLY A 401 45.67 33.95 -3.96
CA GLY A 401 46.28 35.21 -4.37
C GLY A 401 45.67 36.36 -3.55
N GLU A 402 46.47 37.01 -2.72
CA GLU A 402 46.08 38.21 -1.95
C GLU A 402 46.15 39.47 -2.84
N GLY A 403 45.47 40.55 -2.46
CA GLY A 403 45.66 41.85 -3.13
C GLY A 403 44.69 42.95 -2.69
N ALA A 404 45.23 43.94 -1.97
CA ALA A 404 44.55 45.11 -1.41
C ALA A 404 43.65 45.93 -2.36
N GLY A 405 42.61 46.55 -1.80
CA GLY A 405 41.70 47.50 -2.44
C GLY A 405 40.63 47.98 -1.47
#